data_AF-A0A183KJB3-F1
#
_entry.id   AF-A0A183KJB3-F1
#
_cell.length_a   1.000
_cell.length_b   1.000
_cell.length_c   1.000
_cell.angle_alpha   90.00
_cell.angle_beta   90.00
_cell.angle_gamma   90.00
#
_symmetry.space_group_name_H-M   'P 1'
#
loop_
_entity.id
_entity.type
_entity.pdbx_description
1 polymer ?
#
loop_
_entity_poly.entity_id
_entity_poly.type
_entity_poly.pdbx_seq_one_letter_code
_entity_poly.pdbx_strand_id
1 'polypeptide(L)'
;MFEPCYNTPGRIPSPQYTQHVPPILFRKRTEKIDWKRLASIDVNRITKDVDIESLQEILSSVTFCDITNEIDTRYVDNNLIKLFQLAQLLVEYLLVSSRFTNTKSVVYSDSTSLILLIQKEFPHIHA
;
A
#
# COMPACT_ATOMS: atom_id res chain seq x y z
N MET A 1 -6.70 -64.84 10.67
CA MET A 1 -7.51 -63.74 10.09
C MET A 1 -6.55 -62.58 9.86
N PHE A 2 -6.31 -62.25 8.57
CA PHE A 2 -5.47 -61.17 8.00
C PHE A 2 -3.97 -61.16 8.38
N GLU A 3 -2.99 -60.98 7.49
CA GLU A 3 -2.91 -60.16 6.28
C GLU A 3 -2.18 -60.83 5.09
N PRO A 4 -2.38 -60.32 3.87
CA PRO A 4 -1.31 -60.27 2.88
C PRO A 4 -0.96 -58.82 2.49
N CYS A 5 0.33 -58.52 2.50
CA CYS A 5 0.91 -57.31 1.93
C CYS A 5 0.69 -57.25 0.41
N TYR A 6 0.24 -56.10 -0.10
CA TYR A 6 0.42 -55.73 -1.50
C TYR A 6 1.02 -54.33 -1.55
N ASN A 7 2.30 -54.28 -1.93
CA ASN A 7 2.95 -53.06 -2.34
C ASN A 7 2.27 -52.52 -3.60
N THR A 8 2.04 -51.20 -3.66
CA THR A 8 2.21 -50.45 -4.91
C THR A 8 2.64 -49.01 -4.62
N PRO A 9 3.38 -48.40 -5.57
CA PRO A 9 4.40 -47.40 -5.31
C PRO A 9 3.95 -45.97 -5.66
N GLY A 10 4.67 -44.98 -5.14
CA GLY A 10 4.71 -43.65 -5.74
C GLY A 10 3.71 -42.63 -5.20
N ARG A 11 3.78 -42.31 -3.89
CA ARG A 11 3.38 -40.97 -3.46
C ARG A 11 4.47 -40.00 -3.90
N ILE A 12 4.33 -39.47 -5.11
CA ILE A 12 5.04 -38.26 -5.55
C ILE A 12 4.69 -37.19 -4.49
N PRO A 13 5.65 -36.59 -3.78
CA PRO A 13 5.35 -35.41 -2.99
C PRO A 13 4.92 -34.35 -4.00
N SER A 14 3.66 -33.95 -3.96
CA SER A 14 3.18 -32.79 -4.69
C SER A 14 4.20 -31.67 -4.46
N PRO A 15 4.75 -31.04 -5.50
CA PRO A 15 5.56 -29.86 -5.29
C PRO A 15 4.67 -28.87 -4.56
N GLN A 16 4.95 -28.65 -3.27
CA GLN A 16 4.42 -27.51 -2.57
C GLN A 16 5.06 -26.32 -3.23
N TYR A 17 4.44 -25.84 -4.32
CA TYR A 17 4.53 -24.46 -4.72
C TYR A 17 3.85 -23.67 -3.61
N THR A 18 4.50 -23.58 -2.45
CA THR A 18 4.35 -22.42 -1.60
C THR A 18 4.74 -21.28 -2.51
N GLN A 19 3.74 -20.65 -3.12
CA GLN A 19 3.90 -19.37 -3.77
C GLN A 19 4.46 -18.48 -2.69
N HIS A 20 5.78 -18.33 -2.68
CA HIS A 20 6.50 -17.51 -1.75
C HIS A 20 6.22 -16.08 -2.19
N VAL A 21 5.01 -15.61 -1.91
CA VAL A 21 4.68 -14.20 -2.04
C VAL A 21 5.63 -13.53 -1.06
N PRO A 22 6.62 -12.76 -1.56
CA PRO A 22 7.57 -12.14 -0.66
C PRO A 22 6.78 -11.30 0.34
N PRO A 23 7.11 -11.38 1.65
CA PRO A 23 6.39 -10.63 2.66
C PRO A 23 6.44 -9.15 2.31
N ILE A 24 5.30 -8.48 2.46
CA ILE A 24 5.23 -7.03 2.31
C ILE A 24 6.03 -6.43 3.46
N LEU A 25 7.21 -5.90 3.13
CA LEU A 25 8.09 -5.22 4.07
C LEU A 25 7.83 -3.72 3.94
N PHE A 26 7.15 -3.16 4.93
CA PHE A 26 6.96 -1.72 5.02
C PHE A 26 8.31 -1.03 5.24
N ARG A 27 8.56 0.01 4.46
CA ARG A 27 9.77 0.81 4.51
C ARG A 27 9.80 1.63 5.79
N LYS A 28 10.97 1.71 6.42
CA LYS A 28 11.18 2.64 7.52
C LYS A 28 10.97 4.08 7.04
N ARG A 29 10.23 4.85 7.83
CA ARG A 29 9.95 6.27 7.57
C ARG A 29 11.06 7.10 8.19
N THR A 30 11.82 7.80 7.34
CA THR A 30 12.97 8.61 7.75
C THR A 30 13.03 9.93 7.02
N GLU A 31 12.09 10.16 6.09
CA GLU A 31 12.08 11.36 5.26
C GLU A 31 11.46 12.51 6.04
N LYS A 32 11.84 13.75 5.69
CA LYS A 32 11.26 14.96 6.28
C LYS A 32 10.05 15.42 5.48
N ILE A 33 9.14 16.11 6.16
CA ILE A 33 7.97 16.72 5.50
C ILE A 33 8.39 18.07 4.92
N ASP A 34 8.11 18.30 3.63
CA ASP A 34 8.13 19.64 3.06
C ASP A 34 6.83 20.37 3.41
N TRP A 35 6.83 21.03 4.56
CA TRP A 35 5.68 21.78 5.09
C TRP A 35 5.22 22.90 4.17
N LYS A 36 6.14 23.53 3.41
CA LYS A 36 5.79 24.60 2.47
C LYS A 36 5.02 24.02 1.29
N ARG A 37 5.50 22.90 0.75
CA ARG A 37 4.79 22.19 -0.31
C ARG A 37 3.43 21.71 0.17
N LEU A 38 3.34 21.10 1.34
CA LEU A 38 2.07 20.66 1.94
C LEU A 38 1.06 21.81 2.08
N ALA A 39 1.52 22.99 2.51
CA ALA A 39 0.67 24.17 2.66
C ALA A 39 0.20 24.78 1.33
N SER A 40 0.94 24.59 0.24
CA SER A 40 0.56 25.07 -1.09
C SER A 40 -0.55 24.26 -1.76
N ILE A 41 -0.94 23.13 -1.15
CA ILE A 41 -1.93 22.23 -1.70
C ILE A 41 -3.33 22.79 -1.51
N ASP A 42 -4.04 22.94 -2.62
CA ASP A 42 -5.49 23.14 -2.60
C ASP A 42 -6.20 21.79 -2.74
N VAL A 43 -6.67 21.25 -1.61
CA VAL A 43 -7.42 19.98 -1.57
C VAL A 43 -8.69 20.04 -2.41
N ASN A 44 -9.39 21.20 -2.45
CA ASN A 44 -10.61 21.32 -3.23
C ASN A 44 -10.33 21.25 -4.73
N ARG A 45 -9.18 21.80 -5.15
CA ARG A 45 -8.74 21.73 -6.54
C ARG A 45 -8.37 20.30 -6.93
N ILE A 46 -7.68 19.55 -6.04
CA ILE A 46 -7.37 18.13 -6.27
C ILE A 46 -8.66 17.32 -6.50
N THR A 47 -9.70 17.55 -5.69
CA THR A 47 -10.98 16.83 -5.84
C THR A 47 -11.73 17.19 -7.12
N LYS A 48 -11.65 18.46 -7.56
CA LYS A 48 -12.39 18.95 -8.74
C LYS A 48 -11.69 18.66 -10.06
N ASP A 49 -10.39 18.91 -10.11
CA ASP A 49 -9.59 18.86 -11.34
C ASP A 49 -8.86 17.54 -11.51
N VAL A 50 -8.95 16.64 -10.52
CA VAL A 50 -8.32 15.31 -10.55
C VAL A 50 -6.82 15.44 -10.88
N ASP A 51 -6.16 16.38 -10.23
CA ASP A 51 -4.73 16.68 -10.39
C ASP A 51 -3.89 15.59 -9.69
N ILE A 52 -3.84 14.42 -10.32
CA ILE A 52 -3.22 13.22 -9.76
C ILE A 52 -1.72 13.33 -9.69
N GLU A 53 -1.10 14.09 -10.59
CA GLU A 53 0.35 14.31 -10.57
C GLU A 53 0.76 15.02 -9.28
N SER A 54 0.11 16.15 -8.97
CA SER A 54 0.33 16.85 -7.71
C SER A 54 0.03 15.95 -6.50
N LEU A 55 -1.11 15.26 -6.52
CA LEU A 55 -1.50 14.35 -5.43
C LEU A 55 -0.47 13.23 -5.21
N GLN A 56 0.04 12.61 -6.26
CA GLN A 56 0.97 11.48 -6.18
C GLN A 56 2.34 11.88 -5.61
N GLU A 57 2.85 13.06 -6.00
CA GLU A 57 4.10 13.58 -5.46
C GLU A 57 3.99 13.85 -3.96
N ILE A 58 2.87 14.43 -3.54
CA ILE A 58 2.59 14.73 -2.13
C ILE A 58 2.38 13.44 -1.33
N LEU A 59 1.59 12.50 -1.85
CA LEU A 59 1.37 11.22 -1.20
C LEU A 59 2.67 10.46 -1.01
N SER A 60 3.60 10.52 -1.97
CA SER A 60 4.93 9.91 -1.81
C SER A 60 5.68 10.54 -0.63
N SER A 61 5.74 11.87 -0.56
CA SER A 61 6.40 12.58 0.54
C SER A 61 5.76 12.29 1.90
N VAL A 62 4.42 12.32 1.96
CA VAL A 62 3.63 12.06 3.17
C VAL A 62 3.74 10.59 3.61
N THR A 63 3.83 9.63 2.69
CA THR A 63 3.87 8.20 3.01
C THR A 63 5.17 7.80 3.73
N PHE A 64 6.30 8.40 3.35
CA PHE A 64 7.62 7.99 3.84
C PHE A 64 8.20 8.92 4.92
N CYS A 65 7.45 9.95 5.34
CA CYS A 65 7.91 10.88 6.34
C CYS A 65 7.83 10.35 7.78
N ASP A 66 8.77 10.76 8.62
CA ASP A 66 8.73 10.43 10.04
C ASP A 66 7.89 11.43 10.83
N ILE A 67 6.59 11.14 10.93
CA ILE A 67 5.64 12.02 11.63
C ILE A 67 5.97 12.21 13.13
N THR A 68 6.66 11.25 13.76
CA THR A 68 7.01 11.32 15.18
C THR A 68 8.13 12.30 15.45
N ASN A 69 9.00 12.52 14.46
CA ASN A 69 10.08 13.51 14.52
C ASN A 69 9.66 14.89 14.01
N GLU A 70 8.56 14.96 13.24
CA GLU A 70 8.07 16.20 12.64
C GLU A 70 7.04 16.93 13.53
N ILE A 71 6.37 16.21 14.45
CA ILE A 71 5.35 16.76 15.34
C ILE A 71 5.82 16.74 16.80
N ASP A 72 5.65 17.86 17.49
CA ASP A 72 5.82 17.92 18.94
C ASP A 72 4.61 17.31 19.65
N THR A 73 4.83 16.14 20.28
CA THR A 73 3.81 15.33 20.97
C THR A 73 3.16 16.05 22.16
N ARG A 74 3.71 17.19 22.59
CA ARG A 74 3.09 18.03 23.63
C ARG A 74 1.88 18.81 23.12
N TYR A 75 1.78 19.03 21.81
CA TYR A 75 0.72 19.85 21.21
C TYR A 75 -0.28 19.04 20.37
N VAL A 76 0.02 17.76 20.09
CA VAL A 76 -0.81 16.91 19.24
C VAL A 76 -1.10 15.58 19.93
N ASP A 77 -2.37 15.17 19.91
CA ASP A 77 -2.81 13.90 20.49
C ASP A 77 -2.10 12.72 19.81
N ASN A 78 -1.58 11.79 20.63
CA ASN A 78 -0.89 10.60 20.15
C ASN A 78 -1.79 9.71 19.26
N ASN A 79 -3.11 9.78 19.42
CA ASN A 79 -4.07 9.09 18.55
C ASN A 79 -4.09 9.67 17.12
N LEU A 80 -3.87 10.98 16.95
CA LEU A 80 -3.74 11.59 15.62
C LEU A 80 -2.44 11.15 14.94
N ILE A 81 -1.36 11.03 15.71
CA ILE A 81 -0.09 10.49 15.22
C ILE A 81 -0.27 9.05 14.75
N LYS A 82 -0.95 8.20 15.55
CA LYS A 82 -1.28 6.82 15.16
C LYS A 82 -2.17 6.75 13.93
N LEU A 83 -3.19 7.60 13.85
CA LEU A 83 -4.09 7.66 12.69
C LEU A 83 -3.32 8.01 11.42
N PHE A 84 -2.39 8.98 11.51
CA PHE A 84 -1.52 9.33 10.40
C PHE A 84 -0.60 8.17 10.01
N GLN A 85 0.03 7.49 10.98
CA GLN A 85 0.84 6.30 10.70
C GLN A 85 0.04 5.19 10.01
N LEU A 86 -1.20 4.94 10.44
CA LEU A 86 -2.11 3.98 9.79
C LEU A 86 -2.43 4.41 8.35
N ALA A 87 -2.70 5.70 8.12
CA ALA A 87 -2.91 6.24 6.77
C ALA A 87 -1.68 6.05 5.89
N GLN A 88 -0.47 6.32 6.40
CA GLN A 88 0.77 6.07 5.66
C GLN A 88 0.95 4.58 5.31
N LEU A 89 0.64 3.67 6.23
CA LEU A 89 0.72 2.22 5.97
C LEU A 89 -0.31 1.78 4.92
N LEU A 90 -1.51 2.36 4.94
CA LEU A 90 -2.54 2.11 3.95
C LEU A 90 -2.09 2.55 2.55
N VAL A 91 -1.53 3.76 2.42
CA VAL A 91 -1.03 4.26 1.12
C VAL A 91 0.12 3.40 0.61
N GLU A 92 1.07 3.03 1.48
CA GLU A 92 2.17 2.14 1.12
C GLU A 92 1.67 0.75 0.67
N TYR A 93 0.69 0.20 1.37
CA TYR A 93 0.04 -1.05 0.98
C TYR A 93 -0.61 -0.94 -0.41
N LEU A 94 -1.32 0.15 -0.70
CA LEU A 94 -1.94 0.37 -2.00
C LEU A 94 -0.88 0.50 -3.12
N LEU A 95 0.21 1.23 -2.88
CA LEU A 95 1.34 1.34 -3.82
C LEU A 95 1.99 -0.02 -4.10
N VAL A 96 2.18 -0.85 -3.07
CA VAL A 96 2.77 -2.18 -3.19
C VAL A 96 1.82 -3.15 -3.89
N SER A 97 0.53 -3.14 -3.56
CA SER A 97 -0.49 -3.98 -4.21
C SER A 97 -0.64 -3.67 -5.71
N SER A 98 -0.52 -2.39 -6.09
CA SER A 98 -0.44 -1.94 -7.49
C SER A 98 0.71 -2.62 -8.23
N ARG A 99 1.89 -2.70 -7.60
CA ARG A 99 3.08 -3.31 -8.21
C ARG A 99 2.90 -4.80 -8.46
N PHE A 100 2.29 -5.51 -7.52
CA PHE A 100 2.04 -6.96 -7.66
C PHE A 100 0.94 -7.28 -8.69
N THR A 101 -0.06 -6.41 -8.84
CA THR A 101 -1.11 -6.58 -9.86
C THR A 101 -0.60 -6.25 -11.27
N ASN A 102 0.25 -5.22 -11.41
CA ASN A 102 0.85 -4.82 -12.69
C ASN A 102 1.83 -5.90 -13.24
N THR A 103 2.46 -6.71 -12.39
CA THR A 103 3.27 -7.87 -12.84
C THR A 103 2.47 -8.94 -13.61
N LYS A 104 1.13 -8.93 -13.55
CA LYS A 104 0.27 -9.85 -14.32
C LYS A 104 -0.39 -9.21 -15.54
N SER A 105 -0.22 -7.91 -15.75
CA SER A 105 -0.81 -7.19 -16.88
C SER A 105 0.17 -6.10 -17.32
N VAL A 106 0.94 -6.41 -18.36
CA VAL A 106 1.77 -5.46 -19.09
C VAL A 106 0.94 -4.22 -19.43
N VAL A 107 1.52 -3.06 -19.15
CA VAL A 107 1.05 -1.68 -19.41
C VAL A 107 -0.01 -1.19 -18.42
N TYR A 108 0.37 -0.26 -17.54
CA TYR A 108 -0.29 1.06 -17.43
C TYR A 108 0.67 2.00 -16.70
N SER A 109 1.34 2.83 -17.49
CA SER A 109 2.19 3.94 -17.07
C SER A 109 1.33 5.20 -16.95
N ASP A 110 0.27 5.16 -16.13
CA ASP A 110 -0.63 6.31 -16.07
C ASP A 110 -1.32 6.48 -14.71
N SER A 111 -1.45 7.74 -14.33
CA SER A 111 -2.02 8.31 -13.10
C SER A 111 -3.45 7.79 -12.80
N THR A 112 -4.14 7.30 -13.82
CA THR A 112 -5.43 6.62 -13.80
C THR A 112 -5.43 5.34 -12.97
N SER A 113 -4.27 4.69 -12.81
CA SER A 113 -4.15 3.39 -12.12
C SER A 113 -4.39 3.49 -10.62
N LEU A 114 -3.97 4.59 -9.98
CA LEU A 114 -4.19 4.80 -8.54
C LEU A 114 -5.66 5.04 -8.22
N ILE A 115 -6.35 5.85 -9.03
CA ILE A 115 -7.80 6.08 -8.87
C ILE A 115 -8.56 4.76 -9.06
N LEU A 116 -8.26 4.02 -10.14
CA LEU A 116 -8.92 2.74 -10.41
C LEU A 116 -8.65 1.71 -9.32
N LEU A 117 -7.45 1.70 -8.73
CA LEU A 117 -7.15 0.79 -7.62
C LEU A 117 -7.87 1.19 -6.34
N ILE A 118 -7.90 2.48 -5.99
CA ILE A 118 -8.64 2.97 -4.82
C ILE A 118 -10.13 2.65 -4.98
N GLN A 119 -10.69 2.86 -6.16
CA GLN A 119 -12.09 2.58 -6.45
C GLN A 119 -12.41 1.07 -6.45
N LYS A 120 -11.44 0.23 -6.82
CA LYS A 120 -11.54 -1.23 -6.80
C LYS A 120 -11.43 -1.82 -5.39
N GLU A 121 -10.49 -1.34 -4.59
CA GLU A 121 -10.26 -1.84 -3.22
C GLU A 121 -11.23 -1.23 -2.19
N PHE A 122 -11.78 -0.04 -2.48
CA PHE A 122 -12.76 0.63 -1.63
C PHE A 122 -14.03 1.03 -2.40
N PRO A 123 -14.85 0.06 -2.84
CA PRO A 123 -16.07 0.33 -3.62
C PRO A 123 -17.14 1.12 -2.83
N HIS A 124 -17.01 1.21 -1.50
CA HIS A 124 -18.00 1.84 -0.61
C HIS A 124 -17.72 3.32 -0.29
N ILE A 125 -16.63 3.92 -0.78
CA ILE A 125 -16.30 5.33 -0.49
C ILE A 125 -17.12 6.32 -1.36
N HIS A 126 -17.88 5.82 -2.33
CA HIS A 126 -18.89 6.60 -3.05
C HIS A 126 -20.27 6.38 -2.41
N ALA A 127 -20.54 7.09 -1.30
CA ALA A 127 -21.88 7.26 -0.74
C ALA A 127 -22.00 8.65 -0.10
#